data_AF-A0A0C3BJM4-F1
#
_entry.id   AF-A0A0C3BJM4-F1
#
_cell.length_a   1.000
_cell.length_b   1.000
_cell.length_c   1.000
_cell.angle_alpha   90.00
_cell.angle_beta   90.00
_cell.angle_gamma   90.00
#
_symmetry.space_group_name_H-M   'P 1'
#
loop_
_entity.id
_entity.type
_entity.pdbx_description
1 polymer ?
#
loop_
_entity_poly.entity_id
_entity_poly.type
_entity_poly.pdbx_seq_one_letter_code
_entity_poly.pdbx_strand_id
1 'polypeptide(L)' 'GLSSQIHPGLTIASFYRWLDMLDNAEPDEPFEVWRIDITKIGVLSYTATRVGDPLDRRSTCILQPGDYGAYCTGV' A
#
# COMPACT_ATOMS: atom_id res chain seq x y z
N GLY A 1 -21.61 -23.96 -7.41
CA GLY A 1 -20.98 -23.44 -6.19
C GLY A 1 -19.51 -23.25 -6.46
N LEU A 2 -19.07 -22.00 -6.61
CA LEU A 2 -17.67 -21.64 -6.86
C LEU A 2 -17.39 -20.37 -6.06
N SER A 3 -17.21 -20.49 -4.76
CA SER A 3 -16.83 -19.36 -3.91
C SER A 3 -15.91 -19.83 -2.79
N SER A 4 -14.73 -20.24 -3.19
CA SER A 4 -13.56 -20.20 -2.32
C SER A 4 -12.32 -20.11 -3.21
N GLN A 5 -12.21 -19.02 -3.97
CA GLN A 5 -10.89 -18.58 -4.40
C GLN A 5 -10.14 -18.27 -3.10
N ILE A 6 -9.28 -19.20 -2.70
CA ILE A 6 -8.27 -18.98 -1.67
C ILE A 6 -7.44 -17.84 -2.24
N HIS A 7 -7.68 -16.60 -1.79
CA HIS A 7 -6.71 -15.54 -2.02
C HIS A 7 -5.51 -15.95 -1.17
N PRO A 8 -4.38 -16.42 -1.77
CA PRO A 8 -3.17 -16.54 -0.99
C PRO A 8 -2.92 -15.17 -0.38
N GLY A 9 -2.81 -15.11 0.96
CA GLY A 9 -2.74 -13.83 1.65
C GLY A 9 -1.64 -12.97 1.05
N LEU A 10 -2.00 -11.78 0.57
CA LEU A 10 -1.06 -10.85 -0.06
C LEU A 10 -0.04 -10.43 0.99
N THR A 11 1.24 -10.76 0.79
CA THR A 11 2.30 -10.26 1.67
C THR A 11 2.69 -8.83 1.27
N ILE A 12 3.24 -8.06 2.21
CA ILE A 12 3.77 -6.73 1.94
C ILE A 12 4.82 -6.78 0.81
N ALA A 13 5.75 -7.73 0.85
CA ALA A 13 6.73 -7.92 -0.20
C ALA A 13 6.11 -8.24 -1.58
N SER A 14 5.02 -9.02 -1.62
CA SER A 14 4.31 -9.30 -2.86
C SER A 14 3.61 -8.06 -3.41
N PHE A 15 3.02 -7.25 -2.53
CA PHE A 15 2.39 -5.99 -2.92
C PHE A 15 3.40 -5.00 -3.53
N TYR A 16 4.57 -4.83 -2.92
CA TYR A 16 5.63 -3.99 -3.50
C TYR A 16 6.09 -4.49 -4.87
N ARG A 17 6.25 -5.81 -5.06
CA ARG A 17 6.59 -6.36 -6.38
C ARG A 17 5.52 -6.03 -7.42
N TRP A 18 4.25 -6.01 -7.04
CA TRP A 18 3.17 -5.61 -7.94
C TRP A 18 3.24 -4.12 -8.28
N LEU A 19 3.53 -3.26 -7.30
CA LEU A 19 3.76 -1.83 -7.56
C LEU A 19 4.91 -1.63 -8.55
N ASP A 20 6.02 -2.33 -8.35
CA ASP A 20 7.17 -2.27 -9.26
C ASP A 20 6.83 -2.73 -10.69
N MET A 21 5.97 -3.74 -10.81
CA MET A 21 5.54 -4.23 -12.13
C MET A 21 4.60 -3.27 -12.85
N LEU A 22 3.77 -2.53 -12.11
CA LEU A 22 2.85 -1.54 -12.68
C LEU A 22 3.59 -0.28 -13.14
N ASP A 23 4.72 -0.01 -12.51
CA ASP A 23 5.60 1.09 -12.87
C ASP A 23 6.45 0.72 -14.09
N ASN A 24 5.87 0.92 -15.29
CA ASN A 24 6.52 0.60 -16.57
C ASN A 24 7.71 1.52 -16.88
N ALA A 25 7.87 2.62 -16.15
CA ALA A 25 9.08 3.42 -16.10
C ALA A 25 9.77 3.03 -14.80
N GLU A 26 11.02 2.56 -14.83
CA GLU A 26 11.81 2.47 -13.60
C GLU A 26 11.70 3.83 -12.91
N PRO A 27 11.01 3.95 -11.77
CA PRO A 27 10.78 5.26 -11.22
C PRO A 27 12.15 5.80 -10.84
N ASP A 28 12.41 7.06 -11.19
CA ASP A 28 13.61 7.76 -10.75
C ASP A 28 13.75 7.69 -9.21
N GLU A 29 12.65 7.42 -8.49
CA GLU A 29 12.58 7.28 -7.04
C GLU A 29 11.58 6.20 -6.57
N PRO A 30 11.97 5.32 -5.63
CA PRO A 30 11.11 4.24 -5.17
C PRO A 30 9.88 4.76 -4.39
N PHE A 31 8.74 4.11 -4.58
CA PHE A 31 7.58 4.29 -3.73
C PHE A 31 7.76 3.59 -2.38
N GLU A 32 7.31 4.24 -1.32
CA GLU A 32 7.10 3.65 -0.01
C GLU A 32 5.61 3.57 0.31
N VAL A 33 5.19 2.43 0.84
CA VAL A 33 3.81 2.19 1.27
C VAL A 33 3.73 2.48 2.76
N TRP A 34 2.78 3.33 3.14
CA TRP A 34 2.55 3.73 4.53
C TRP A 34 1.15 3.30 4.96
N ARG A 35 1.00 2.97 6.24
CA ARG A 35 -0.32 3.01 6.86
C ARG A 35 -0.77 4.47 6.93
N ILE A 36 -2.04 4.70 6.68
CA ILE A 36 -2.63 6.03 6.78
C ILE A 36 -3.84 6.00 7.70
N ASP A 37 -4.05 7.11 8.41
CA ASP A 37 -5.31 7.38 9.09
C ASP A 37 -6.12 8.34 8.22
N ILE A 38 -7.35 7.96 7.91
CA ILE A 38 -8.29 8.78 7.14
C ILE A 38 -9.21 9.52 8.09
N THR A 39 -9.17 10.85 8.05
CA THR A 39 -10.07 11.71 8.82
C THR A 39 -11.04 12.44 7.89
N LYS A 40 -12.34 12.28 8.12
CA LYS A 40 -13.37 13.04 7.39
C LYS A 40 -13.43 14.47 7.91
N ILE A 41 -13.30 15.45 7.01
CA ILE A 41 -13.32 16.88 7.33
C ILE A 41 -14.52 17.61 6.73
N GLY A 42 -15.31 16.96 5.88
CA GLY A 42 -16.51 17.54 5.27
C GLY A 42 -17.34 16.54 4.46
N VAL A 43 -18.25 17.04 3.65
CA VAL A 43 -18.99 16.19 2.68
C VAL A 43 -18.02 15.77 1.59
N LEU A 44 -17.83 14.46 1.44
CA LEU A 44 -16.89 13.86 0.48
C LEU A 44 -15.45 14.41 0.57
N SER A 45 -15.09 15.01 1.71
CA SER A 45 -13.78 15.63 1.95
C SER A 45 -13.08 14.89 3.07
N TYR A 46 -11.90 14.35 2.78
CA TYR A 46 -11.10 13.54 3.68
C TYR A 46 -9.65 14.02 3.65
N THR A 47 -8.97 13.89 4.78
CA THR A 47 -7.51 14.02 4.87
C THR A 47 -6.91 12.68 5.23
N ALA A 48 -5.72 12.39 4.73
CA ALA A 48 -4.97 11.18 5.01
C ALA A 48 -3.62 11.56 5.63
N THR A 49 -3.30 10.99 6.79
CA THR A 49 -2.04 11.22 7.49
C THR A 49 -1.26 9.91 7.61
N ARG A 50 0.05 9.93 7.29
CA ARG A 50 0.94 8.78 7.45
C ARG A 50 1.06 8.40 8.93
N VAL A 51 1.08 7.10 9.22
CA VAL A 51 1.17 6.56 10.57
C VAL A 51 2.38 5.64 10.69
N GLY A 52 3.23 5.90 11.68
CA GLY A 52 4.38 5.06 12.00
C GLY A 52 5.49 5.18 10.97
N ASP A 53 6.05 4.04 10.57
CA ASP A 53 7.12 3.90 9.59
C ASP A 53 6.58 3.31 8.28
N PRO A 54 7.29 3.45 7.15
CA PRO A 54 6.92 2.78 5.92
C PRO A 54 6.93 1.26 6.12
N LEU A 55 6.02 0.58 5.43
CA LEU A 55 5.94 -0.87 5.45
C LEU A 55 7.21 -1.46 4.83
N ASP A 56 7.87 -2.36 5.56
CA ASP A 56 9.10 -2.99 5.07
C ASP A 56 8.83 -3.80 3.79
N ARG A 57 9.50 -3.38 2.72
CA ARG A 57 9.44 -3.98 1.39
C ARG A 57 9.85 -5.44 1.32
N ARG A 58 10.63 -5.93 2.29
CA ARG A 58 11.06 -7.33 2.36
C ARG A 58 10.17 -8.17 3.28
N SER A 59 9.18 -7.57 3.93
CA SER A 59 8.34 -8.25 4.91
C SER A 59 7.44 -9.32 4.30
N THR A 60 7.44 -10.49 4.92
CA THR A 60 6.54 -11.61 4.62
C THR A 60 5.23 -11.54 5.40
N CYS A 61 5.03 -10.51 6.21
CA CYS A 61 3.77 -10.29 6.90
C CYS A 61 2.63 -10.12 5.89
N ILE A 62 1.46 -10.67 6.23
CA ILE A 62 0.25 -10.51 5.43
C ILE A 62 -0.21 -9.06 5.52
N LEU A 63 -0.36 -8.42 4.37
CA LEU A 63 -0.99 -7.12 4.24
C LEU A 63 -2.50 -7.30 4.49
N GLN A 64 -2.94 -6.93 5.69
CA GLN A 64 -4.35 -6.97 6.06
C GLN A 64 -5.12 -5.89 5.30
N PRO A 65 -6.40 -6.10 4.94
CA PRO A 65 -7.25 -5.04 4.42
C PRO A 65 -7.26 -3.82 5.36
N GLY A 66 -7.12 -2.63 4.79
CA GLY A 66 -7.05 -1.39 5.55
C GLY A 66 -6.62 -0.22 4.67
N ASP A 67 -6.46 0.95 5.29
CA ASP A 67 -6.07 2.17 4.60
C ASP A 67 -4.54 2.25 4.47
N TYR A 68 -4.06 2.24 3.23
CA TYR A 68 -2.65 2.39 2.89
C TYR A 68 -2.49 3.43 1.79
N GLY A 69 -1.38 4.16 1.81
CA GLY A 69 -0.99 5.09 0.76
C GLY A 69 0.41 4.77 0.24
N ALA A 70 0.59 4.79 -1.08
CA ALA A 70 1.90 4.75 -1.71
C ALA A 70 2.38 6.18 -2.00
N TYR A 71 3.60 6.51 -1.60
CA TYR A 71 4.17 7.85 -1.75
C TYR A 71 5.56 7.75 -2.38
N CYS A 72 5.86 8.62 -3.35
CA CYS A 72 7.22 8.82 -3.86
C CYS A 72 8.12 9.35 -2.73
N THR A 73 9.38 8.94 -2.73
CA THR A 73 10.34 9.30 -1.68
C THR A 73 11.11 10.60 -1.94
N GLY A 74 11.17 11.11 -3.16
CA GLY A 74 11.70 12.44 -3.45
C GLY A 74 10.62 13.44 -3.76
N VAL A 75 10.17 14.09 -2.70
CA VAL A 75 9.68 15.47 -2.72
C VAL A 75 10.17 16.15 -1.46
#